data_AF-A0A2Z6QUE8-F1
#
_entry.id   AF-A0A2Z6QUE8-F1
#
_cell.length_a   1.000
_cell.length_b   1.000
_cell.length_c   1.000
_cell.angle_alpha   90.00
_cell.angle_beta   90.00
_cell.angle_gamma   90.00
#
_symmetry.space_group_name_H-M   'P 1'
#
loop_
_entity.id
_entity.type
_entity.pdbx_description
1 polymer ?
#
loop_
_entity_poly.entity_id
_entity_poly.type
_entity_poly.pdbx_seq_one_letter_code
_entity_poly.pdbx_strand_id
1 'polypeptide(L)' 'MLNEWIDNVKSLPNNKAAGPSGISYEMLKNLNEDNQSFLHAFICVCMDLNNIPDKWKKAMIYPSSLT' A
#
# COMPACT_ATOMS: atom_id res chain seq x y z
N MET A 1 -10.36 4.58 10.06
CA MET A 1 -11.39 3.49 10.03
C MET A 1 -11.36 2.78 8.68
N LEU A 2 -11.97 1.59 8.48
CA LEU A 2 -11.90 0.86 7.20
C LEU A 2 -12.33 1.70 5.98
N ASN A 3 -13.35 2.56 6.14
CA ASN A 3 -13.80 3.46 5.06
C ASN A 3 -12.71 4.44 4.62
N GLU A 4 -11.99 5.05 5.57
CA GLU A 4 -10.88 5.96 5.28
C GLU A 4 -9.72 5.25 4.58
N TRP A 5 -9.46 3.99 4.94
CA TRP A 5 -8.50 3.14 4.23
C TRP A 5 -8.93 2.93 2.77
N ILE A 6 -10.18 2.51 2.55
CA ILE A 6 -10.72 2.27 1.21
C ILE A 6 -10.65 3.54 0.35
N ASP A 7 -11.01 4.69 0.91
CA ASP A 7 -10.95 5.97 0.20
C ASP A 7 -9.52 6.35 -0.17
N ASN A 8 -8.55 6.11 0.72
CA ASN A 8 -7.14 6.32 0.43
C ASN A 8 -6.62 5.38 -0.67
N VAL A 9 -6.99 4.09 -0.66
CA VAL A 9 -6.56 3.17 -1.73
C VAL A 9 -7.17 3.57 -3.08
N LYS A 10 -8.43 4.02 -3.09
CA LYS A 10 -9.11 4.51 -4.31
C LYS A 10 -8.46 5.78 -4.88
N SER A 11 -7.90 6.65 -4.03
CA SER A 11 -7.29 7.91 -4.44
C SER A 11 -5.89 7.78 -5.08
N LEU A 12 -5.28 6.59 -5.03
CA LEU A 12 -3.95 6.34 -5.61
C LEU A 12 -3.90 6.73 -7.11
N PRO A 13 -2.78 7.23 -7.65
CA PRO A 13 -2.70 7.61 -9.06
C PRO A 13 -2.65 6.38 -9.99
N ASN A 14 -3.46 6.34 -11.05
CA ASN A 14 -3.39 5.26 -12.04
C ASN A 14 -2.18 5.43 -12.99
N ASN A 15 -1.81 4.35 -13.68
CA ASN A 15 -0.74 4.25 -14.66
C ASN A 15 0.65 4.55 -14.09
N LYS A 16 0.83 4.36 -12.78
CA LYS A 16 2.17 4.34 -12.17
C LYS A 16 2.82 2.99 -12.45
N ALA A 17 4.14 3.00 -12.68
CA ALA A 17 4.90 1.77 -12.79
C ALA A 17 4.72 0.95 -11.50
N ALA A 18 4.35 -0.32 -11.64
CA ALA A 18 4.31 -1.23 -10.50
C ALA A 18 5.71 -1.27 -9.87
N GLY A 19 5.75 -1.31 -8.54
CA GLY A 19 7.01 -1.46 -7.83
C GLY A 19 7.67 -2.82 -8.13
N PRO A 20 8.84 -3.12 -7.54
CA PRO A 20 9.54 -4.39 -7.73
C PRO A 20 8.73 -5.65 -7.35
N SER A 21 7.60 -5.49 -6.64
CA SER A 21 6.65 -6.57 -6.36
C SER A 21 5.76 -6.96 -7.55
N GLY A 22 5.68 -6.13 -8.59
CA GLY A 22 4.73 -6.29 -9.69
C GLY A 22 3.28 -5.95 -9.34
N ILE A 23 3.01 -5.50 -8.10
CA ILE A 23 1.67 -5.10 -7.66
C ILE A 23 1.45 -3.64 -8.05
N SER A 24 0.48 -3.39 -8.94
CA SER A 24 0.11 -2.05 -9.34
C SER A 24 -0.96 -1.45 -8.42
N TYR A 25 -1.14 -0.14 -8.46
CA TYR A 25 -2.19 0.52 -7.68
C TYR A 25 -3.59 0.12 -8.14
N GLU A 26 -3.76 -0.16 -9.43
CA GLU A 26 -5.01 -0.68 -9.99
C GLU A 26 -5.38 -2.05 -9.40
N MET A 27 -4.40 -2.92 -9.15
CA MET A 27 -4.64 -4.20 -8.49
C MET A 27 -5.14 -3.99 -7.06
N LEU A 28 -4.57 -3.03 -6.32
CA LEU A 28 -5.02 -2.68 -4.97
C LEU A 28 -6.42 -2.06 -4.95
N LYS A 29 -6.72 -1.20 -5.93
CA LYS A 29 -8.05 -0.58 -6.07
C LYS A 29 -9.15 -1.57 -6.40
N ASN A 30 -8.82 -2.61 -7.17
CA ASN A 30 -9.77 -3.62 -7.62
C ASN A 30 -10.00 -4.74 -6.58
N LEU A 31 -9.36 -4.66 -5.41
CA LEU A 31 -9.67 -5.58 -4.30
C LEU A 31 -11.10 -5.35 -3.82
N ASN A 32 -11.80 -6.44 -3.51
CA ASN A 32 -13.08 -6.38 -2.81
C ASN A 32 -12.90 -5.91 -1.36
N GLU A 33 -14.01 -5.56 -0.70
CA GLU A 33 -13.97 -5.01 0.66
C GLU A 33 -13.36 -5.97 1.69
N ASP A 34 -13.61 -7.28 1.57
CA ASP A 34 -13.03 -8.29 2.47
C ASP A 34 -11.51 -8.33 2.36
N ASN A 35 -10.97 -8.30 1.15
CA ASN A 35 -9.53 -8.29 0.92
C ASN A 35 -8.89 -6.96 1.34
N GLN A 36 -9.58 -5.83 1.13
CA GLN A 36 -9.16 -4.53 1.65
C GLN A 36 -9.10 -4.54 3.17
N SER A 37 -10.11 -5.12 3.82
CA SER A 37 -10.18 -5.27 5.28
C SER A 37 -9.04 -6.13 5.80
N PHE A 38 -8.77 -7.28 5.16
CA PHE A 38 -7.65 -8.14 5.52
C PHE A 38 -6.29 -7.42 5.36
N LEU A 39 -6.08 -6.73 4.25
CA LEU A 39 -4.84 -5.99 4.00
C LEU A 39 -4.65 -4.87 5.03
N HIS A 40 -5.70 -4.12 5.33
CA HIS A 40 -5.68 -3.08 6.36
C HIS A 40 -5.35 -3.67 7.74
N ALA A 41 -6.01 -4.76 8.13
CA ALA A 41 -5.74 -5.44 9.40
C ALA A 41 -4.29 -5.95 9.47
N PHE A 42 -3.78 -6.55 8.39
CA PHE A 42 -2.39 -6.99 8.31
C PHE A 42 -1.40 -5.83 8.51
N ILE A 43 -1.64 -4.69 7.86
CA ILE A 43 -0.81 -3.49 8.00
C ILE A 43 -0.86 -2.95 9.44
N CYS A 44 -2.06 -2.87 10.03
CA CYS A 44 -2.22 -2.45 11.43
C CYS A 44 -1.42 -3.36 12.38
N VAL A 45 -1.52 -4.69 12.22
CA VAL A 45 -0.76 -5.64 13.04
C VAL A 45 0.75 -5.45 12.88
N CYS A 46 1.24 -5.21 11.66
CA CYS A 46 2.66 -4.90 11.44
C CYS A 46 3.10 -3.63 12.17
N MET A 47 2.27 -2.58 12.18
CA MET A 47 2.55 -1.33 12.89
C MET A 47 2.53 -1.52 14.41
N ASP A 48 1.51 -2.21 14.93
CA ASP A 48 1.32 -2.45 16.37
C ASP A 48 2.46 -3.30 16.96
N LEU A 49 2.93 -4.30 16.20
CA LEU A 49 4.07 -5.13 16.60
C LEU A 49 5.43 -4.47 16.33
N ASN A 50 5.45 -3.27 15.74
CA ASN A 50 6.63 -2.60 15.22
C ASN A 50 7.48 -3.49 14.29
N ASN A 51 6.82 -4.47 13.65
CA ASN A 51 7.43 -5.47 12.78
C ASN A 51 7.16 -5.10 11.32
N ILE A 52 7.79 -4.02 10.88
CA ILE A 52 7.70 -3.54 9.51
C ILE A 52 8.70 -4.32 8.65
N PRO A 53 8.25 -4.96 7.54
CA PRO A 53 9.14 -5.65 6.62
C PRO A 53 10.30 -4.74 6.17
N ASP A 54 11.53 -5.23 6.19
CA ASP A 54 12.71 -4.41 5.86
C ASP A 54 12.65 -3.83 4.44
N LYS A 55 11.90 -4.48 3.53
CA LYS A 55 11.65 -3.97 2.18
C LYS A 55 10.83 -2.68 2.18
N TRP A 56 9.89 -2.50 3.13
CA TRP A 56 9.09 -1.27 3.25
C TRP A 56 9.92 -0.11 3.79
N LYS A 57 10.83 -0.38 4.74
CA LYS A 57 11.78 0.63 5.27
C LYS A 57 12.68 1.20 4.16
N LYS A 58 13.10 0.37 3.21
CA LYS A 58 13.91 0.78 2.05
C LYS A 58 13.11 1.53 0.99
N ALA A 59 11.83 1.18 0.80
CA ALA A 59 10.95 1.84 -0.16
C ALA A 59 10.68 3.32 0.19
N MET A 60 10.79 3.70 1.46
CA MET A 60 10.60 5.07 1.94
C MET A 60 11.75 6.03 1.54
N ILE A 61 12.89 5.52 1.05
CA ILE A 61 14.09 6.31 0.72
C ILE A 61 14.37 6.34 -0.79
N TYR A 62 13.34 6.37 -1.63
CA TYR A 62 13.52 6.83 -3.01
C TYR A 62 13.13 8.30 -3.10
N PRO A 63 14.09 9.24 -2.97
CA PRO A 63 13.85 10.57 -3.51
C PRO A 63 13.59 10.40 -5.00
N SER A 64 12.51 11.00 -5.49
CA SER A 64 12.39 11.34 -6.90
C SER A 64 13.61 12.17 -7.24
N SER A 65 14.63 11.51 -7.77
CA SER A 65 15.81 12.17 -8.31
C SER A 65 15.28 13.12 -9.38
N LEU A 66 15.58 14.40 -9.18
CA LEU A 66 15.11 15.51 -10.00
C LEU A 66 15.26 15.21 -11.49
N THR A 67 14.20 15.46 -12.26
CA THR A 67 14.35 15.96 -13.63
C THR A 67 14.57 17.46 -13.58
#